data_AF-W2T7Z5-F1
#
_entry.id   AF-W2T7Z5-F1
#
_cell.length_a   1.000
_cell.length_b   1.000
_cell.length_c   1.000
_cell.angle_alpha   90.00
_cell.angle_beta   90.00
_cell.angle_gamma   90.00
#
_symmetry.space_group_name_H-M   'P 1'
#
loop_
_entity.id
_entity.type
_entity.pdbx_description
1 polymer ?
#
loop_
_entity_poly.entity_id
_entity_poly.type
_entity_poly.pdbx_seq_one_letter_code
_entity_poly.pdbx_strand_id
1 'polypeptide(L)'
;MGILKDALAPHALAPQGRPAFTATVVFELWRNDTQNYVKVFYRRGPGTDEYNELTHSVNGCKNTQYCLLELFSKSVEKFSNDHPELLCPSHHENSSCKCEIEPTTIIFMVTTGLFALLFFVALFFLMHRRNHVNPNTDALESSK
;
A
#
# COMPACT_ATOMS: atom_id res chain seq x y z
N MET A 1 0.43 8.73 -15.27
CA MET A 1 -0.02 9.42 -14.04
C MET A 1 0.48 10.88 -14.02
N GLY A 2 0.07 11.70 -15.00
CA GLY A 2 0.68 13.03 -15.23
C GLY A 2 -0.25 14.23 -15.12
N ILE A 3 -1.53 14.12 -15.54
CA ILE A 3 -2.50 15.24 -15.48
C ILE A 3 -2.68 15.74 -14.05
N LEU A 4 -2.77 14.79 -13.11
CA LEU A 4 -2.98 15.13 -11.71
C LEU A 4 -1.73 15.77 -11.10
N LYS A 5 -0.52 15.26 -11.34
CA LYS A 5 0.69 15.72 -10.64
C LYS A 5 1.15 17.13 -11.00
N ASP A 6 1.04 17.54 -12.26
CA ASP A 6 1.75 18.75 -12.72
C ASP A 6 0.90 20.02 -12.72
N ALA A 7 -0.44 19.90 -12.80
CA ALA A 7 -1.34 21.06 -12.88
C ALA A 7 -2.30 21.14 -11.69
N LEU A 8 -2.90 20.01 -11.33
CA LEU A 8 -4.00 19.95 -10.35
C LEU A 8 -3.52 19.62 -8.93
N ALA A 9 -2.53 18.76 -8.77
CA ALA A 9 -2.08 18.24 -7.49
C ALA A 9 -1.44 19.27 -6.57
N PRO A 10 -0.64 20.24 -7.04
CA PRO A 10 -0.08 21.24 -6.13
C PRO A 10 -1.20 22.07 -5.47
N HIS A 11 -2.24 22.40 -6.23
CA HIS A 11 -3.40 23.17 -5.75
C HIS A 11 -4.38 22.30 -4.94
N ALA A 12 -4.60 21.05 -5.35
CA ALA A 12 -5.52 20.14 -4.68
C ALA A 12 -4.95 19.54 -3.38
N LEU A 13 -3.67 19.16 -3.40
CA LEU A 13 -3.06 18.33 -2.35
C LEU A 13 -2.29 19.13 -1.31
N ALA A 14 -1.96 20.40 -1.56
CA ALA A 14 -1.37 21.25 -0.53
C ALA A 14 -2.33 21.44 0.66
N PRO A 15 -1.82 21.54 1.90
CA PRO A 15 -0.42 21.39 2.31
C PRO A 15 0.00 19.93 2.57
N GLN A 16 -0.94 18.99 2.64
CA GLN A 16 -0.70 17.63 3.11
C GLN A 16 0.07 16.75 2.10
N GLY A 17 0.10 17.16 0.83
CA GLY A 17 0.81 16.49 -0.27
C GLY A 17 0.17 15.18 -0.75
N ARG A 18 -0.88 14.69 -0.07
CA ARG A 18 -1.60 13.46 -0.39
C ARG A 18 -3.12 13.63 -0.25
N PRO A 19 -3.94 12.95 -1.06
CA PRO A 19 -5.38 12.94 -0.89
C PRO A 19 -5.75 12.29 0.45
N ALA A 20 -6.77 12.81 1.14
CA ALA A 20 -7.32 12.13 2.31
C ALA A 20 -8.20 10.95 1.90
N PHE A 21 -8.66 10.18 2.90
CA PHE A 21 -9.65 9.13 2.67
C PHE A 21 -10.91 9.72 2.00
N THR A 22 -11.51 9.05 1.02
CA THR A 22 -12.64 9.55 0.20
C THR A 22 -12.44 10.89 -0.52
N ALA A 23 -11.20 11.36 -0.70
CA ALA A 23 -10.94 12.50 -1.57
C ALA A 23 -11.49 12.23 -2.99
N THR A 24 -12.06 13.24 -3.64
CA THR A 24 -12.73 13.08 -4.93
C THR A 24 -12.35 14.21 -5.87
N VAL A 25 -12.00 13.86 -7.11
CA VAL A 25 -11.92 14.81 -8.22
C VAL A 25 -13.18 14.62 -9.07
N VAL A 26 -13.91 15.69 -9.34
CA VAL A 26 -15.12 15.66 -10.16
C VAL A 26 -14.87 16.44 -11.43
N PHE A 27 -15.23 15.84 -12.56
CA PHE A 27 -15.25 16.49 -13.87
C PHE A 27 -16.71 16.62 -14.30
N GLU A 28 -17.17 17.85 -14.49
CA GLU A 28 -18.51 18.10 -15.01
C GLU A 28 -18.41 18.58 -16.46
N LEU A 29 -19.14 17.93 -17.35
CA LEU A 29 -19.28 18.35 -18.73
C LEU A 29 -20.56 19.20 -18.86
N TRP A 30 -20.37 20.43 -19.32
CA TRP A 30 -21.42 21.41 -19.55
C TRP A 30 -21.53 21.71 -21.03
N ARG A 31 -22.73 22.07 -21.49
CA ARG A 31 -22.98 22.45 -22.87
C ARG A 31 -23.84 23.71 -22.93
N ASN A 32 -23.43 24.63 -23.78
CA ASN A 32 -24.26 25.72 -24.29
C ASN A 32 -24.66 25.41 -25.75
N ASP A 33 -25.44 26.27 -26.41
CA ASP A 33 -26.00 26.02 -27.74
C ASP A 33 -24.97 25.52 -28.78
N THR A 34 -23.75 26.06 -28.72
CA THR A 34 -22.69 25.79 -29.71
C THR A 34 -21.39 25.21 -29.14
N GLN A 35 -21.20 25.23 -27.82
CA GLN A 35 -19.90 24.94 -27.19
C GLN A 35 -20.04 24.01 -25.98
N ASN A 36 -19.04 23.16 -25.79
CA ASN A 36 -18.92 22.30 -24.62
C ASN A 36 -17.82 22.82 -23.70
N TYR A 37 -18.05 22.70 -22.39
CA TYR A 37 -17.14 23.17 -21.36
C TYR A 37 -16.94 22.09 -20.29
N VAL A 38 -15.81 22.14 -19.61
CA VAL A 38 -15.47 21.28 -18.48
C VAL A 38 -15.30 22.14 -17.25
N LYS A 39 -15.85 21.69 -16.12
CA LYS A 39 -15.49 22.17 -14.78
C LYS A 39 -14.78 21.06 -14.03
N VAL A 40 -13.77 21.42 -13.26
CA VAL A 40 -12.99 20.48 -12.44
C VAL A 40 -13.11 20.90 -11.00
N PHE A 41 -13.45 19.96 -10.13
CA PHE A 41 -13.56 20.20 -8.69
C PHE A 41 -12.76 19.18 -7.90
N TYR A 42 -12.36 19.57 -6.68
CA TYR A 42 -11.71 18.68 -5.74
C TYR A 42 -12.31 18.79 -4.34
N ARG A 43 -12.77 17.66 -3.83
CA ARG A 43 -13.19 17.46 -2.44
C ARG A 43 -12.06 16.76 -1.69
N ARG A 44 -11.62 17.35 -0.58
CA ARG A 44 -10.43 16.89 0.16
C ARG A 44 -10.65 15.59 0.94
N GLY A 45 -11.84 15.33 1.47
CA GLY A 45 -12.17 14.12 2.23
C GLY A 45 -13.18 14.38 3.37
N PRO A 46 -13.30 13.47 4.35
CA PRO A 46 -14.22 13.62 5.47
C PRO A 46 -13.74 14.76 6.39
N GLY A 47 -14.65 15.68 6.72
CA GLY A 47 -14.35 16.88 7.50
C GLY A 47 -14.79 18.17 6.80
N THR A 48 -14.92 18.15 5.47
CA THR A 48 -15.46 19.24 4.67
C THR A 48 -16.23 18.68 3.48
N ASP A 49 -17.48 19.09 3.28
CA ASP A 49 -18.25 18.74 2.08
C ASP A 49 -18.06 19.74 0.93
N GLU A 50 -17.12 20.66 1.09
CA GLU A 50 -16.81 21.67 0.09
C GLU A 50 -16.03 21.08 -1.10
N TYR A 51 -16.47 21.47 -2.29
CA TYR A 51 -15.81 21.20 -3.55
C TYR A 51 -15.04 22.45 -3.98
N ASN A 52 -13.72 22.34 -3.98
CA ASN A 52 -12.85 23.43 -4.45
C ASN A 52 -12.82 23.42 -5.97
N GLU A 53 -13.17 24.53 -6.60
CA GLU A 53 -13.09 24.68 -8.06
C GLU A 53 -11.63 24.75 -8.51
N LEU A 54 -11.21 23.80 -9.33
CA LEU A 54 -9.86 23.68 -9.88
C LEU A 54 -9.79 23.96 -11.38
N THR A 55 -10.91 24.36 -12.02
CA THR A 55 -10.97 24.65 -13.45
C THR A 55 -9.86 25.62 -13.89
N HIS A 56 -9.61 26.66 -13.08
CA HIS A 56 -8.59 27.67 -13.34
C HIS A 56 -7.14 27.14 -13.25
N SER A 57 -6.93 26.00 -12.59
CA SER A 57 -5.63 25.34 -12.47
C SER A 57 -5.29 24.49 -13.70
N VAL A 58 -6.27 24.22 -14.57
CA VAL A 58 -6.03 23.51 -15.84
C VAL A 58 -5.26 24.42 -16.78
N ASN A 59 -4.18 23.90 -17.37
CA ASN A 59 -3.34 24.67 -18.27
C ASN A 59 -4.16 25.10 -19.51
N GLY A 60 -4.10 26.37 -19.87
CA GLY A 60 -4.93 26.93 -20.95
C GLY A 60 -6.32 27.42 -20.53
N CYS A 61 -6.77 27.17 -19.29
CA CYS A 61 -8.06 27.62 -18.77
C CYS A 61 -7.94 28.61 -17.60
N LYS A 62 -6.88 29.43 -17.62
CA LYS A 62 -6.62 30.45 -16.58
C LYS A 62 -7.73 31.49 -16.56
N ASN A 63 -8.15 31.88 -15.36
CA ASN A 63 -9.14 32.93 -15.08
C ASN A 63 -10.56 32.66 -15.62
N THR A 64 -10.92 31.41 -15.90
CA THR A 64 -12.30 31.05 -16.28
C THR A 64 -12.88 30.01 -15.34
N GLN A 65 -14.18 30.15 -15.03
CA GLN A 65 -14.95 29.15 -14.28
C GLN A 65 -15.33 27.95 -15.15
N TYR A 66 -15.36 28.14 -16.47
CA TYR A 66 -15.67 27.12 -17.47
C TYR A 66 -14.49 26.99 -18.42
N CYS A 67 -13.96 25.79 -18.58
CA CYS A 67 -12.86 25.50 -19.49
C CYS A 67 -13.42 24.97 -20.80
N LEU A 68 -13.12 25.61 -21.94
CA LEU A 68 -13.58 25.11 -23.24
C LEU A 68 -13.07 23.68 -23.45
N LEU A 69 -13.94 22.75 -23.89
CA LEU A 69 -13.57 21.34 -24.01
C LEU A 69 -12.34 21.14 -24.91
N GLU A 70 -12.21 21.91 -26.00
CA GLU A 70 -11.04 21.84 -26.88
C GLU A 70 -9.74 22.24 -26.17
N LEU A 71 -9.78 23.27 -25.34
CA LEU A 71 -8.61 23.71 -24.54
C LEU A 71 -8.27 22.68 -23.48
N PHE A 72 -9.29 22.12 -22.82
CA PHE A 72 -9.12 21.03 -21.87
C PHE A 72 -8.44 19.81 -22.53
N SER A 73 -8.97 19.37 -23.69
CA SER A 73 -8.42 18.23 -24.45
C SER A 73 -6.96 18.44 -24.83
N LYS A 74 -6.60 19.62 -25.35
CA LYS A 74 -5.20 19.97 -25.64
C LYS A 74 -4.32 19.96 -24.39
N SER A 75 -4.84 20.39 -23.25
CA SER A 75 -4.09 20.37 -21.98
C SER A 75 -3.79 18.94 -21.50
N VAL A 76 -4.67 17.98 -21.78
CA VAL A 76 -4.52 16.59 -21.33
C VAL A 76 -3.83 15.69 -22.34
N GLU A 77 -3.78 16.10 -23.62
CA GLU A 77 -3.23 15.34 -24.74
C GLU A 77 -1.81 14.83 -24.47
N LYS A 78 -0.92 15.66 -23.90
CA LYS A 78 0.47 15.27 -23.57
C LYS A 78 0.57 14.11 -22.57
N PHE A 79 -0.53 13.81 -21.88
CA PHE A 79 -0.62 12.72 -20.92
C PHE A 79 -1.48 11.56 -21.41
N SER A 80 -2.17 11.73 -22.54
CA SER A 80 -2.81 10.64 -23.25
C SER A 80 -1.71 9.79 -23.86
N ASN A 81 -1.70 8.50 -23.51
CA ASN A 81 -0.83 7.54 -24.16
C ASN A 81 -1.75 6.43 -24.67
N ASP A 82 -1.66 6.15 -25.97
CA ASP A 82 -2.47 5.12 -26.64
C ASP A 82 -2.13 3.70 -26.15
N HIS A 83 -0.97 3.54 -25.51
CA HIS A 83 -0.43 2.28 -25.02
C HIS A 83 -0.09 2.39 -23.52
N PRO A 84 -1.10 2.54 -22.64
CA PRO A 84 -0.88 2.69 -21.19
C PRO A 84 -0.13 1.50 -20.57
N GLU A 85 -0.22 0.31 -21.17
CA GLU A 85 0.52 -0.90 -20.79
C GLU A 85 2.04 -0.74 -20.93
N LEU A 86 2.53 0.11 -21.83
CA LEU A 86 3.96 0.39 -21.96
C LEU A 86 4.48 1.28 -20.82
N LEU A 87 3.59 2.10 -20.23
CA LEU A 87 3.92 2.97 -19.09
C LEU A 87 3.89 2.22 -17.75
N CYS A 88 3.16 1.11 -17.69
CA CYS A 88 3.08 0.24 -16.55
C CYS A 88 3.62 -1.12 -16.97
N PRO A 89 4.96 -1.29 -17.10
CA PRO A 89 5.52 -2.59 -17.42
C PRO A 89 4.97 -3.57 -16.40
N SER A 90 4.15 -4.51 -16.89
CA SER A 90 3.63 -5.58 -16.08
C SER A 90 4.85 -6.33 -15.58
N HIS A 91 5.25 -6.07 -14.34
CA HIS A 91 5.82 -7.12 -13.54
C HIS A 91 4.70 -8.15 -13.46
N HIS A 92 4.69 -9.09 -14.41
CA HIS A 92 4.26 -10.43 -14.12
C HIS A 92 5.19 -10.86 -12.99
N GLU A 93 4.79 -10.51 -11.77
CA GLU A 93 5.22 -11.18 -10.58
C GLU A 93 4.76 -12.63 -10.78
N ASN A 94 5.61 -13.43 -11.41
CA ASN A 94 6.03 -14.61 -10.68
C ASN A 94 6.56 -14.07 -9.37
N SER A 95 5.66 -13.92 -8.39
CA SER A 95 5.95 -13.54 -7.02
C SER A 95 6.78 -14.68 -6.43
N SER A 96 8.03 -14.79 -6.88
CA SER A 96 9.09 -15.26 -6.05
C SER A 96 9.33 -14.08 -5.13
N CYS A 97 8.77 -14.14 -3.91
CA CYS A 97 9.27 -13.34 -2.81
C CYS A 97 10.79 -13.57 -2.80
N LYS A 98 11.55 -12.65 -3.39
CA LYS A 98 12.92 -12.41 -2.94
C LYS A 98 12.74 -11.71 -1.61
N CYS A 99 12.34 -12.51 -0.63
CA CYS A 99 12.45 -12.17 0.76
C CYS A 99 13.95 -11.96 0.93
N GLU A 100 14.38 -10.72 0.92
CA GLU A 100 15.75 -10.33 1.25
C GLU A 100 15.88 -10.68 2.74
N ILE A 101 16.28 -11.94 3.00
CA ILE A 101 16.39 -12.45 4.36
C ILE A 101 17.52 -11.66 4.99
N GLU A 102 17.15 -10.69 5.82
CA GLU A 102 18.10 -9.93 6.61
C GLU A 102 18.99 -10.93 7.39
N PRO A 103 20.32 -10.77 7.39
CA PRO A 103 21.23 -11.73 8.03
C PRO A 103 20.89 -12.02 9.49
N THR A 104 20.21 -11.08 10.17
CA THR A 104 19.65 -11.24 11.51
C THR A 104 18.64 -12.39 11.58
N THR A 105 17.78 -12.56 10.59
CA THR A 105 16.75 -13.61 10.56
C THR A 105 17.38 -15.01 10.43
N ILE A 106 18.45 -15.14 9.63
CA ILE A 106 19.19 -16.41 9.51
C ILE A 106 19.80 -16.79 10.88
N ILE A 107 20.38 -15.82 11.58
CA ILE A 107 20.95 -16.03 12.92
C ILE A 107 19.85 -16.48 13.90
N PHE A 108 18.67 -15.85 13.88
CA PHE A 108 17.54 -16.27 14.72
C PHE A 108 17.06 -17.69 14.41
N MET A 109 16.99 -18.09 13.13
CA MET A 109 16.59 -19.46 12.76
C MET A 109 17.62 -20.51 13.21
N VAL A 110 18.91 -20.25 13.03
CA VAL A 110 19.97 -21.18 13.43
C VAL A 110 20.05 -21.31 14.95
N THR A 111 19.97 -20.19 15.67
CA THR A 111 20.03 -20.19 17.14
C THR A 111 18.83 -20.93 17.73
N THR A 112 17.61 -20.66 17.26
CA THR A 112 16.41 -21.37 17.73
C THR A 112 16.49 -22.88 17.47
N GLY A 113 17.00 -23.30 16.31
CA GLY A 113 17.24 -24.71 16.01
C GLY A 113 18.23 -25.38 16.96
N LEU A 114 19.34 -24.71 17.27
CA LEU A 114 20.35 -25.21 18.20
C LEU A 114 19.79 -25.34 19.63
N PHE A 115 19.07 -24.32 20.10
CA PHE A 115 18.43 -24.35 21.43
C PHE A 115 17.40 -25.47 21.54
N ALA A 116 16.58 -25.67 20.51
CA ALA A 116 15.60 -26.76 20.49
C ALA A 116 16.29 -28.13 20.57
N LEU A 117 17.36 -28.35 19.80
CA LEU A 117 18.12 -29.59 19.83
C LEU A 117 18.72 -29.86 21.22
N LEU A 118 19.36 -28.86 21.82
CA LEU A 118 19.93 -28.98 23.17
C LEU A 118 18.86 -29.28 24.22
N PHE A 119 17.69 -28.64 24.10
CA PHE A 119 16.56 -28.89 24.99
C PHE A 119 16.05 -30.33 24.87
N PHE A 120 15.89 -30.86 23.66
CA PHE A 120 15.48 -32.26 23.45
C PHE A 120 16.51 -33.26 23.97
N VAL A 121 17.81 -33.00 23.78
CA VAL A 121 18.88 -33.83 24.33
C VAL A 121 18.84 -33.82 25.86
N ALA A 122 18.68 -32.65 26.48
CA ALA A 122 18.55 -32.53 27.93
C ALA A 122 17.31 -33.28 28.45
N LEU A 123 16.16 -33.13 27.79
CA LEU A 123 14.94 -33.87 28.14
C LEU A 123 15.15 -35.39 28.03
N PHE A 124 15.80 -35.86 26.96
CA PHE A 124 16.12 -37.28 26.80
C PHE A 124 16.99 -37.79 27.95
N PHE A 125 18.04 -37.05 28.33
CA PHE A 125 18.87 -37.42 29.48
C PHE A 125 18.11 -37.39 30.80
N LEU A 126 17.22 -36.41 31.01
CA LEU A 126 16.39 -36.33 32.21
C LEU A 126 15.38 -37.49 32.28
N MET A 127 14.76 -37.85 31.16
CA MET A 127 13.85 -38.99 31.05
C MET A 127 14.60 -40.31 31.29
N HIS A 128 15.79 -40.47 30.73
CA HIS A 128 16.59 -41.67 30.92
C HIS A 128 17.11 -41.81 32.35
N ARG A 129 17.56 -40.71 32.98
CA ARG A 129 17.90 -40.68 34.40
C ARG A 129 16.70 -41.01 35.28
N ARG A 130 15.51 -40.48 34.99
CA ARG A 130 14.29 -40.79 35.74
C ARG A 130 13.94 -42.28 35.66
N ASN A 131 14.09 -42.91 34.49
CA ASN A 131 13.91 -44.36 34.34
C ASN A 131 14.97 -45.17 35.12
N HIS A 132 16.21 -44.68 35.21
CA HIS A 132 17.29 -45.38 35.91
C HIS A 132 17.32 -45.14 37.43
N VAL A 133 16.69 -44.08 37.92
CA VAL A 133 16.54 -43.77 39.36
C VAL A 133 15.33 -44.48 39.98
N ASN A 134 14.44 -45.06 39.18
CA ASN A 134 13.28 -45.82 39.69
C ASN A 134 13.30 -47.35 39.44
N PRO A 135 14.37 -48.10 39.78
CA PRO A 135 14.31 -49.55 39.84
C PRO A 135 14.06 -50.13 41.25
N ASN A 136 14.02 -49.34 42.34
CA ASN A 136 13.70 -49.86 43.68
C ASN A 136 13.29 -48.73 44.66
N THR A 137 12.00 -48.46 44.81
CA THR A 137 11.39 -47.97 46.07
C THR A 137 9.88 -48.14 45.97
N ASP A 138 9.42 -49.37 45.73
CA ASP A 138 8.02 -49.80 45.92
C ASP A 138 8.00 -51.33 46.11
N ALA A 139 8.80 -51.83 47.06
CA ALA A 139 8.78 -53.25 47.44
C ALA A 139 9.35 -53.46 48.86
N LEU A 140 8.98 -52.63 49.84
CA LEU A 140 9.08 -53.04 51.24
C LEU A 140 8.16 -52.22 52.16
N GLU A 141 6.88 -52.14 51.81
CA GLU A 141 5.84 -51.79 52.79
C GLU A 141 4.54 -52.54 52.47
N SER A 142 4.62 -53.87 52.48
CA SER A 142 3.44 -54.75 52.57
C SER A 142 3.84 -56.08 53.19
N SER A 143 3.17 -56.45 54.29
CA SER A 143 3.38 -57.59 55.21
C SER A 143 4.52 -57.36 56.22
N LYS A 144 4.24 -57.18 57.52
CA LYS A 144 3.70 -58.16 58.49
C LYS A 144 4.48 -59.47 58.51
#